data_AF-A0A1V1PAF5-F1
#
_entry.id   AF-A0A1V1PAF5-F1
#
_cell.length_a   1.000
_cell.length_b   1.000
_cell.length_c   1.000
_cell.angle_alpha   90.00
_cell.angle_beta   90.00
_cell.angle_gamma   90.00
#
_symmetry.space_group_name_H-M   'P 1'
#
loop_
_entity.id
_entity.type
_entity.pdbx_description
1 polymer ?
#
loop_
_entity_poly.entity_id
_entity_poly.type
_entity_poly.pdbx_seq_one_letter_code
_entity_poly.pdbx_strand_id
1 'polypeptide(L)'
;MIGISSVRIAITHDTLNAMHNANIPDAIVQSLSQLIGRWFITTRQFNTELESVLDQSDYENHKDFIWENVNIQKLSLDYKALNPFEASIEGAKHTLSMIQLTIMGLWKLVTGSLSSDTIGGPIAIAQMADQSARAGWKNLVLFIAVISINLALVNLLPIPVLDGGHLMFFCYEAISRRPVNIRAMEIAQQIGIAFLLTVMIAVTYNDIIRSFFS
;
A
#
# COMPACT_ATOMS: atom_id res chain seq x y z
N MET A 1 -5.96 -14.24 9.90
CA MET A 1 -4.73 -13.97 10.66
C MET A 1 -3.78 -13.28 9.70
N ILE A 2 -3.58 -11.96 9.79
CA ILE A 2 -2.57 -11.30 8.97
C ILE A 2 -1.85 -10.30 9.83
N GLY A 3 -0.83 -10.79 10.50
CA GLY A 3 0.40 -10.04 10.66
C GLY A 3 1.43 -10.85 9.92
N ILE A 4 2.06 -10.29 8.90
CA ILE A 4 3.41 -10.73 8.58
C ILE A 4 4.18 -10.42 9.87
N SER A 5 4.41 -11.46 10.68
CA SER A 5 5.37 -11.43 11.78
C SER A 5 6.74 -11.29 11.13
N SER A 6 7.09 -10.09 10.69
CA SER A 6 8.41 -9.84 10.14
C SER A 6 9.39 -9.92 11.30
N VAL A 7 10.27 -10.91 11.22
CA VAL A 7 11.38 -11.04 12.16
C VAL A 7 12.49 -10.16 11.62
N ARG A 8 13.01 -9.25 12.45
CA ARG A 8 14.21 -8.48 12.12
C ARG A 8 15.42 -9.25 12.62
N ILE A 9 16.30 -9.61 11.71
CA ILE A 9 17.57 -10.26 12.00
C ILE A 9 18.68 -9.23 11.82
N ALA A 10 19.67 -9.21 12.71
CA ALA A 10 20.86 -8.39 12.56
C ALA A 10 22.09 -9.07 13.15
N ILE A 11 23.24 -8.81 12.54
CA ILE A 11 24.56 -9.09 13.11
C ILE A 11 24.91 -7.93 14.04
N THR A 12 25.16 -8.23 15.31
CA THR A 12 25.55 -7.22 16.32
C THR A 12 27.03 -7.34 16.66
N HIS A 13 27.54 -6.37 17.42
CA HIS A 13 28.88 -6.46 17.98
C HIS A 13 29.04 -7.70 18.89
N ASP A 14 27.98 -8.09 19.60
CA ASP A 14 28.00 -9.30 20.45
C ASP A 14 28.14 -10.57 19.61
N THR A 15 27.48 -10.64 18.45
CA THR A 15 27.62 -11.74 17.48
C THR A 15 29.09 -11.89 17.05
N LEU A 16 29.76 -10.78 16.70
CA LEU A 16 31.17 -10.84 16.30
C LEU A 16 32.12 -11.16 17.46
N ASN A 17 31.84 -10.64 18.65
CA ASN A 17 32.61 -10.95 19.85
C ASN A 17 32.50 -12.44 20.20
N ALA A 18 31.32 -13.03 20.05
CA ALA A 18 31.13 -14.47 20.22
C ALA A 18 31.93 -15.28 19.20
N MET A 19 32.03 -14.82 17.95
CA MET A 19 32.85 -15.47 16.91
C MET A 19 34.33 -15.42 17.23
N HIS A 20 34.82 -14.26 17.66
CA HIS A 20 36.21 -14.10 18.08
C HIS A 20 36.54 -15.00 19.27
N ASN A 21 35.64 -15.10 20.26
CA ASN A 21 35.78 -15.99 21.41
C ASN A 21 35.69 -17.49 21.03
N ALA A 22 34.99 -17.82 19.94
CA ALA A 22 34.88 -19.16 19.39
C ALA A 22 36.04 -19.54 18.45
N ASN A 23 37.09 -18.69 18.38
CA ASN A 23 38.29 -18.93 17.56
C ASN A 23 38.00 -18.99 16.04
N ILE A 24 36.94 -18.31 15.58
CA ILE A 24 36.62 -18.19 14.15
C ILE A 24 37.65 -17.27 13.48
N PRO A 25 38.16 -17.59 12.28
CA PRO A 25 39.16 -16.78 11.57
C PRO A 25 38.78 -15.30 11.48
N ASP A 26 39.73 -14.41 11.80
CA ASP A 26 39.50 -12.95 11.81
C ASP A 26 39.06 -12.40 10.44
N ALA A 27 39.45 -13.05 9.33
CA ALA A 27 39.00 -12.71 7.99
C ALA A 27 37.47 -12.83 7.85
N ILE A 28 36.87 -13.87 8.43
CA ILE A 28 35.41 -14.10 8.42
C ILE A 28 34.72 -13.04 9.29
N VAL A 29 35.27 -12.77 10.47
CA VAL A 29 34.75 -11.74 11.39
C VAL A 29 34.78 -10.35 10.74
N GLN A 30 35.86 -10.04 10.00
CA GLN A 30 36.00 -8.78 9.28
C GLN A 30 35.00 -8.66 8.12
N SER A 31 34.77 -9.72 7.36
CA SER A 31 33.74 -9.73 6.31
C SER A 31 32.35 -9.50 6.90
N LEU A 32 31.98 -10.24 7.96
CA LEU A 32 30.68 -10.08 8.62
C LEU A 32 30.48 -8.71 9.28
N SER A 33 31.56 -8.03 9.65
CA SER A 33 31.47 -6.67 10.20
C SER A 33 30.83 -5.66 9.25
N GLN A 34 30.87 -5.90 7.95
CA GLN A 34 30.22 -5.05 6.93
C GLN A 34 28.69 -5.08 7.02
N LEU A 35 28.14 -6.11 7.65
CA LEU A 35 26.70 -6.29 7.84
C LEU A 35 26.21 -5.72 9.17
N ILE A 36 27.09 -5.21 10.03
CA ILE A 36 26.69 -4.55 11.29
C ILE A 36 25.81 -3.33 10.98
N GLY A 37 24.74 -3.18 11.76
CA GLY A 37 23.80 -2.06 11.66
C GLY A 37 22.77 -2.22 10.53
N ARG A 38 22.86 -3.28 9.72
CA ARG A 38 21.83 -3.64 8.75
C ARG A 38 20.76 -4.52 9.40
N TRP A 39 19.51 -4.29 9.01
CA TRP A 39 18.36 -5.07 9.46
C TRP A 39 17.76 -5.85 8.30
N PHE A 40 17.56 -7.14 8.48
CA PHE A 40 16.98 -8.04 7.47
C PHE A 40 15.59 -8.47 7.89
N ILE A 41 14.64 -8.41 6.96
CA ILE A 41 13.21 -8.59 7.24
C ILE A 41 12.77 -10.06 7.00
N THR A 42 13.58 -10.83 6.29
CA THR A 42 13.34 -12.25 6.00
C THR A 42 14.64 -13.06 6.14
N THR A 43 14.51 -14.35 6.46
CA THR A 43 15.65 -15.29 6.51
C THR A 43 16.33 -15.44 5.16
N ARG A 44 15.56 -15.42 4.06
CA ARG A 44 16.08 -15.47 2.69
C ARG A 44 16.97 -14.26 2.39
N GLN A 45 16.51 -13.06 2.72
CA GLN A 45 17.29 -11.84 2.52
C GLN A 45 18.59 -11.87 3.34
N PHE A 46 18.51 -12.36 4.57
CA PHE A 46 19.68 -12.50 5.43
C PHE A 46 20.69 -13.51 4.87
N ASN A 47 20.24 -14.71 4.48
CA ASN A 47 21.12 -15.74 3.89
C ASN A 47 21.79 -15.28 2.59
N THR A 48 21.05 -14.60 1.71
CA THR A 48 21.63 -14.07 0.46
C THR A 48 22.75 -13.05 0.73
N GLU A 49 22.65 -12.27 1.81
CA GLU A 49 23.68 -11.30 2.18
C GLU A 49 24.83 -11.94 2.98
N LEU A 50 24.60 -13.06 3.66
CA LEU A 50 25.69 -13.87 4.20
C LEU A 50 26.51 -14.51 3.07
N GLU A 51 25.84 -15.08 2.07
CA GLU A 51 26.47 -15.69 0.89
C GLU A 51 27.19 -14.66 0.00
N SER A 52 26.83 -13.37 0.06
CA SER A 52 27.52 -12.31 -0.69
C SER A 52 28.83 -11.85 -0.04
N VAL A 53 28.97 -12.07 1.27
CA VAL A 53 30.08 -11.59 2.10
C VAL A 53 31.03 -12.72 2.49
N LEU A 54 30.56 -13.96 2.50
CA LEU A 54 31.34 -15.16 2.78
C LEU A 54 31.50 -16.03 1.53
N ASP A 55 32.67 -16.62 1.38
CA ASP A 55 32.86 -17.68 0.39
C ASP A 55 31.99 -18.89 0.72
N GLN A 56 31.60 -19.66 -0.31
CA GLN A 56 30.61 -20.72 -0.17
C GLN A 56 30.99 -21.82 0.84
N SER A 57 32.29 -22.11 0.98
CA SER A 57 32.79 -23.03 2.00
C SER A 57 32.64 -22.46 3.42
N ASP A 58 32.95 -21.18 3.61
CA ASP A 58 32.91 -20.54 4.93
C ASP A 58 31.49 -20.32 5.41
N TYR A 59 30.58 -19.99 4.49
CA TYR A 59 29.15 -19.94 4.77
C TYR A 59 28.63 -21.28 5.29
N GLU A 60 28.87 -22.38 4.58
CA GLU A 60 28.35 -23.71 4.97
C GLU A 60 28.90 -24.18 6.33
N ASN A 61 30.17 -23.87 6.63
CA ASN A 61 30.81 -24.28 7.88
C ASN A 61 30.37 -23.45 9.11
N HIS A 62 29.96 -22.18 8.91
CA HIS A 62 29.72 -21.25 10.03
C HIS A 62 28.27 -20.74 10.12
N LYS A 63 27.40 -21.01 9.14
CA LYS A 63 26.01 -20.52 9.13
C LYS A 63 25.26 -20.86 10.41
N ASP A 64 25.40 -22.07 10.94
CA ASP A 64 24.66 -22.50 12.13
C ASP A 64 25.08 -21.71 13.37
N PHE A 65 26.40 -21.48 13.52
CA PHE A 65 26.94 -20.63 14.58
C PHE A 65 26.47 -19.18 14.46
N ILE A 66 26.48 -18.63 13.23
CA ILE A 66 25.96 -17.28 12.96
C ILE A 66 24.49 -17.20 13.36
N TRP A 67 23.67 -18.18 12.94
CA TRP A 67 22.24 -18.24 13.24
C TRP A 67 21.92 -18.34 14.73
N GLU A 68 22.77 -19.00 15.52
CA GLU A 68 22.61 -19.12 16.97
C GLU A 68 22.91 -17.81 17.71
N ASN A 69 23.82 -16.98 17.16
CA ASN A 69 24.37 -15.80 17.84
C ASN A 69 23.86 -14.45 17.29
N VAL A 70 23.05 -14.45 16.23
CA VAL A 70 22.44 -13.23 15.69
C VAL A 70 21.31 -12.71 16.58
N ASN A 71 21.16 -11.39 16.62
CA ASN A 71 20.04 -10.78 17.32
C ASN A 71 18.76 -10.93 16.47
N ILE A 72 17.80 -11.65 17.02
CA ILE A 72 16.49 -11.86 16.42
C ILE A 72 15.46 -11.01 17.17
N GLN A 73 15.15 -9.85 16.61
CA GLN A 73 14.08 -9.01 17.13
C GLN A 73 12.77 -9.42 16.46
N LYS A 74 11.87 -10.01 17.23
CA LYS A 74 10.49 -10.16 16.80
C LYS A 74 9.93 -8.74 16.64
N LEU A 75 9.49 -8.36 15.44
CA LEU A 75 8.71 -7.13 15.28
C LEU A 75 7.40 -7.36 16.02
N SER A 76 7.38 -7.00 17.31
CA SER A 76 6.15 -6.82 18.04
C SER A 76 5.48 -5.64 17.36
N LEU A 77 4.57 -5.93 16.43
CA LEU A 77 3.45 -5.03 16.24
C LEU A 77 2.83 -4.92 17.62
N ASP A 78 3.09 -3.80 18.28
CA ASP A 78 2.52 -3.48 19.57
C ASP A 78 1.03 -3.29 19.32
N TYR A 79 0.29 -4.39 19.41
CA TYR A 79 -1.15 -4.40 19.25
C TYR A 79 -1.72 -3.74 20.49
N LYS A 80 -1.75 -2.41 20.49
CA LYS A 80 -2.45 -1.67 21.50
C LYS A 80 -3.93 -1.93 21.30
N ALA A 81 -4.54 -2.68 22.21
CA ALA A 81 -5.98 -2.77 22.29
C ALA A 81 -6.50 -1.36 22.63
N LEU A 82 -7.01 -0.67 21.60
CA LEU A 82 -7.60 0.64 21.77
C LEU A 82 -9.01 0.48 22.33
N ASN A 83 -9.36 1.32 23.29
CA ASN A 83 -10.76 1.43 23.72
C ASN A 83 -11.63 1.89 22.53
N PRO A 84 -12.93 1.57 22.48
CA PRO A 84 -13.78 1.89 21.32
C PRO A 84 -13.69 3.36 20.86
N PHE A 85 -13.59 4.29 21.81
CA PHE A 85 -13.42 5.72 21.52
C PHE A 85 -12.07 6.04 20.86
N GLU A 86 -10.97 5.51 21.41
CA GLU A 86 -9.63 5.67 20.84
C GLU A 86 -9.53 5.01 19.47
N ALA A 87 -10.16 3.84 19.30
CA ALA A 87 -10.23 3.13 18.02
C ALA A 87 -10.97 3.93 16.95
N SER A 88 -12.07 4.62 17.31
CA SER A 88 -12.79 5.50 16.38
C SER A 88 -11.94 6.72 15.98
N ILE A 89 -11.23 7.34 16.94
CA ILE A 89 -10.33 8.47 16.65
C ILE A 89 -9.20 8.02 15.73
N GLU A 90 -8.55 6.90 16.04
CA GLU A 90 -7.45 6.40 15.24
C GLU A 90 -7.93 5.98 13.84
N GLY A 91 -9.10 5.34 13.76
CA GLY A 91 -9.77 5.05 12.48
C GLY A 91 -10.01 6.31 11.66
N ALA A 92 -10.51 7.39 12.26
CA ALA A 92 -10.71 8.67 11.58
C ALA A 92 -9.39 9.27 11.06
N LYS A 93 -8.31 9.22 11.85
CA LYS A 93 -6.98 9.66 11.37
C LYS A 93 -6.52 8.85 10.17
N HIS A 94 -6.65 7.51 10.23
CA HIS A 94 -6.31 6.64 9.10
C HIS A 94 -7.14 6.96 7.87
N THR A 95 -8.44 7.19 8.02
CA THR A 95 -9.32 7.63 6.92
C THR A 95 -8.84 8.95 6.31
N LEU A 96 -8.46 9.93 7.14
CA LEU A 96 -7.93 11.22 6.65
C LEU A 96 -6.61 11.05 5.89
N SER A 97 -5.70 10.21 6.39
CA SER A 97 -4.46 9.89 5.67
C SER A 97 -4.74 9.23 4.33
N MET A 98 -5.68 8.28 4.27
CA MET A 98 -6.09 7.64 3.02
C MET A 98 -6.71 8.64 2.05
N ILE A 99 -7.54 9.55 2.54
CA ILE A 99 -8.11 10.63 1.72
C ILE A 99 -6.99 11.49 1.10
N GLN A 100 -5.98 11.89 1.88
CA GLN A 100 -4.85 12.67 1.38
C GLN A 100 -4.07 11.93 0.29
N LEU A 101 -3.81 10.63 0.50
CA LEU A 101 -3.16 9.76 -0.48
C LEU A 101 -3.97 9.64 -1.77
N THR A 102 -5.28 9.41 -1.66
CA THR A 102 -6.18 9.32 -2.82
C THR A 102 -6.23 10.64 -3.59
N ILE A 103 -6.36 11.78 -2.91
CA ILE A 103 -6.36 13.11 -3.55
C ILE A 103 -5.04 13.34 -4.29
N MET A 104 -3.89 13.01 -3.67
CA MET A 104 -2.59 13.11 -4.33
C MET A 104 -2.48 12.20 -5.56
N GLY A 105 -3.03 11.00 -5.49
CA GLY A 105 -3.11 10.06 -6.62
C GLY A 105 -3.96 10.63 -7.76
N LEU A 106 -5.17 11.12 -7.44
CA LEU A 106 -6.06 11.77 -8.41
C LEU A 106 -5.39 12.99 -9.06
N TRP A 107 -4.69 13.80 -8.28
CA TRP A 107 -3.94 14.95 -8.81
C TRP A 107 -2.87 14.50 -9.82
N LYS A 108 -2.07 13.50 -9.46
CA LYS A 108 -1.03 12.95 -10.36
C LYS A 108 -1.62 12.31 -11.62
N LEU A 109 -2.82 11.74 -11.54
CA LEU A 109 -3.54 11.22 -12.70
C LEU A 109 -3.94 12.35 -13.65
N VAL A 110 -4.53 13.43 -13.11
CA VAL A 110 -4.91 14.60 -13.89
C VAL A 110 -3.69 15.30 -14.51
N THR A 111 -2.54 15.34 -13.81
CA THR A 111 -1.29 15.91 -14.34
C THR A 111 -0.52 14.95 -15.26
N GLY A 112 -1.03 13.74 -15.52
CA GLY A 112 -0.38 12.74 -16.39
C GLY A 112 0.95 12.19 -15.85
N SER A 113 1.22 12.36 -14.55
CA SER A 113 2.46 11.91 -13.90
C SER A 113 2.41 10.45 -13.44
N LEU A 114 1.26 9.79 -13.63
CA LEU A 114 1.02 8.37 -13.38
C LEU A 114 0.74 7.68 -14.71
N SER A 115 1.43 6.56 -14.96
CA SER A 115 1.17 5.73 -16.15
C SER A 115 -0.25 5.20 -16.12
N SER A 116 -0.86 5.08 -17.31
CA SER A 116 -2.21 4.50 -17.51
C SER A 116 -2.35 3.08 -16.91
N ASP A 117 -1.25 2.35 -16.78
CA ASP A 117 -1.20 0.98 -16.26
C ASP A 117 -1.46 0.91 -14.75
N THR A 118 -1.35 2.06 -14.06
CA THR A 118 -1.60 2.20 -12.62
C THR A 118 -3.09 2.38 -12.30
N ILE A 119 -3.94 2.65 -13.30
CA ILE A 119 -5.38 2.81 -13.14
C ILE A 119 -6.03 1.43 -13.30
N GLY A 120 -6.43 0.83 -12.19
CA GLY A 120 -7.23 -0.40 -12.21
C GLY A 120 -8.69 -0.10 -12.51
N GLY A 121 -9.26 -0.79 -13.51
CA GLY A 121 -10.69 -0.75 -13.80
C GLY A 121 -11.51 -1.77 -13.00
N PRO A 122 -12.77 -2.03 -13.43
CA PRO A 122 -13.67 -2.94 -12.73
C PRO A 122 -13.12 -4.37 -12.59
N ILE A 123 -12.37 -4.85 -13.58
CA ILE A 123 -11.80 -6.21 -13.56
C ILE A 123 -10.66 -6.27 -12.55
N ALA A 124 -9.78 -5.26 -12.56
CA ALA A 124 -8.69 -5.16 -11.59
C ALA A 124 -9.24 -5.06 -10.14
N ILE A 125 -10.30 -4.28 -9.92
CA ILE A 125 -10.99 -4.19 -8.63
C ILE A 125 -11.54 -5.56 -8.20
N ALA A 126 -12.15 -6.31 -9.11
CA ALA A 126 -12.66 -7.66 -8.81
C ALA A 126 -11.53 -8.63 -8.43
N GLN A 127 -10.39 -8.59 -9.13
CA GLN A 127 -9.21 -9.40 -8.80
C GLN A 127 -8.63 -9.03 -7.44
N MET A 128 -8.53 -7.73 -7.14
CA MET A 128 -8.07 -7.26 -5.82
C MET A 128 -9.02 -7.64 -4.69
N ALA A 129 -10.33 -7.67 -4.97
CA ALA A 129 -11.33 -8.15 -4.03
C ALA A 129 -11.13 -9.65 -3.73
N ASP A 130 -10.92 -10.48 -4.75
CA ASP A 130 -10.64 -11.92 -4.59
C ASP A 130 -9.34 -12.15 -3.79
N GLN A 131 -8.27 -11.44 -4.13
CA GLN A 131 -7.00 -11.51 -3.39
C GLN A 131 -7.18 -11.11 -1.91
N SER A 132 -7.94 -10.03 -1.65
CA SER A 132 -8.23 -9.56 -0.30
C SER A 132 -9.09 -10.56 0.48
N ALA A 133 -10.07 -11.19 -0.17
CA ALA A 133 -10.91 -12.23 0.42
C ALA A 133 -10.11 -13.48 0.78
N ARG A 134 -9.20 -13.94 -0.10
CA ARG A 134 -8.31 -15.09 0.15
C ARG A 134 -7.33 -14.80 1.29
N ALA A 135 -6.89 -13.56 1.43
CA ALA A 135 -6.06 -13.13 2.55
C ALA A 135 -6.86 -13.15 3.88
N GLY A 136 -8.18 -12.98 3.82
CA GLY A 136 -9.10 -13.19 4.92
C GLY A 136 -9.86 -11.93 5.31
N TRP A 137 -10.83 -12.10 6.23
CA TRP A 137 -11.87 -11.10 6.49
C TRP A 137 -11.36 -9.71 6.88
N LYS A 138 -10.25 -9.62 7.63
CA LYS A 138 -9.67 -8.33 8.03
C LYS A 138 -9.18 -7.52 6.82
N ASN A 139 -8.52 -8.19 5.88
CA ASN A 139 -8.06 -7.56 4.65
C ASN A 139 -9.23 -7.19 3.74
N LEU A 140 -10.25 -8.04 3.68
CA LEU A 140 -11.47 -7.73 2.94
C LEU A 140 -12.16 -6.46 3.48
N VAL A 141 -12.28 -6.32 4.81
CA VAL A 141 -12.84 -5.11 5.42
C VAL A 141 -11.99 -3.88 5.11
N LEU A 142 -10.66 -4.00 5.18
CA LEU A 142 -9.76 -2.90 4.82
C LEU A 142 -9.89 -2.52 3.33
N PHE A 143 -9.98 -3.52 2.45
CA PHE A 143 -10.19 -3.32 1.02
C PHE A 143 -11.52 -2.59 0.75
N ILE A 144 -12.60 -3.05 1.38
CA ILE A 144 -13.91 -2.39 1.28
C ILE A 144 -13.81 -0.94 1.78
N ALA A 145 -13.12 -0.70 2.91
CA ALA A 145 -12.93 0.66 3.42
C ALA A 145 -12.19 1.56 2.43
N VAL A 146 -11.12 1.07 1.79
CA VAL A 146 -10.38 1.81 0.75
C VAL A 146 -11.28 2.12 -0.46
N ILE A 147 -12.04 1.14 -0.94
CA ILE A 147 -12.99 1.35 -2.06
C ILE A 147 -14.08 2.36 -1.68
N SER A 148 -14.65 2.27 -0.47
CA SER A 148 -15.65 3.21 0.02
C SER A 148 -15.13 4.63 0.10
N ILE A 149 -13.90 4.84 0.59
CA ILE A 149 -13.26 6.17 0.63
C ILE A 149 -13.09 6.72 -0.78
N ASN A 150 -12.59 5.90 -1.71
CA ASN A 150 -12.38 6.33 -3.10
C ASN A 150 -13.70 6.69 -3.78
N LEU A 151 -14.75 5.89 -3.59
CA LEU A 151 -16.07 6.16 -4.15
C LEU A 151 -16.67 7.45 -3.57
N ALA A 152 -16.52 7.67 -2.26
CA ALA A 152 -16.97 8.91 -1.61
C ALA A 152 -16.25 10.14 -2.19
N LEU A 153 -14.94 10.06 -2.40
CA LEU A 153 -14.15 11.16 -2.98
C LEU A 153 -14.49 11.42 -4.43
N VAL A 154 -14.61 10.38 -5.26
CA VAL A 154 -15.01 10.50 -6.66
C VAL A 154 -16.41 11.10 -6.75
N ASN A 155 -17.36 10.66 -5.92
CA ASN A 155 -18.71 11.21 -5.90
C ASN A 155 -18.76 12.68 -5.47
N LEU A 156 -17.77 13.17 -4.71
CA LEU A 156 -17.68 14.58 -4.31
C LEU A 156 -17.11 15.48 -5.41
N LEU A 157 -16.61 14.92 -6.52
CA LEU A 157 -16.12 15.72 -7.64
C LEU A 157 -17.26 16.53 -8.28
N PRO A 158 -16.97 17.73 -8.81
CA PRO A 158 -17.95 18.61 -9.45
C PRO A 158 -18.32 18.11 -10.86
N ILE A 159 -18.83 16.88 -10.94
CA ILE A 159 -19.29 16.22 -12.17
C ILE A 159 -20.82 16.17 -12.10
N PRO A 160 -21.57 16.74 -13.07
CA PRO A 160 -23.03 16.93 -12.98
C PRO A 160 -23.89 15.70 -12.66
N VAL A 161 -23.38 14.49 -12.91
CA VAL A 161 -24.07 13.21 -12.68
C VAL A 161 -23.78 12.64 -11.28
N LEU A 162 -22.72 13.12 -10.64
CA LEU A 162 -22.32 12.72 -9.29
C LEU A 162 -22.91 13.67 -8.25
N ASP A 163 -22.92 13.23 -6.99
CA ASP A 163 -23.44 14.01 -5.85
C ASP A 163 -22.76 15.39 -5.73
N GLY A 164 -21.46 15.46 -6.04
CA GLY A 164 -20.68 16.70 -6.06
C GLY A 164 -21.08 17.67 -7.17
N GLY A 165 -21.68 17.19 -8.28
CA GLY A 165 -22.29 18.04 -9.30
C GLY A 165 -23.50 18.79 -8.78
N HIS A 166 -24.35 18.10 -8.00
CA HIS A 166 -25.47 18.73 -7.31
C HIS A 166 -25.00 19.75 -6.28
N LEU A 167 -23.97 19.40 -5.50
CA LEU A 167 -23.34 20.33 -4.56
C LEU A 167 -22.82 21.59 -5.27
N MET A 168 -22.16 21.44 -6.42
CA MET A 168 -21.70 22.56 -7.25
C MET A 168 -22.87 23.45 -7.68
N PHE A 169 -23.98 22.88 -8.15
CA PHE A 169 -25.16 23.65 -8.51
C PHE A 169 -25.74 24.41 -7.31
N PHE A 170 -25.87 23.76 -6.15
CA PHE A 170 -26.35 24.44 -4.94
C PHE A 170 -25.40 25.55 -4.48
N CYS A 171 -24.08 25.35 -4.55
CA CYS A 171 -23.11 26.40 -4.28
C CYS A 171 -23.28 27.58 -5.24
N TYR A 172 -23.49 27.31 -6.53
CA TYR A 172 -23.77 28.35 -7.51
C TYR A 172 -25.06 29.12 -7.21
N GLU A 173 -26.15 28.43 -6.83
CA GLU A 173 -27.41 29.08 -6.46
C GLU A 173 -27.26 29.94 -5.20
N ALA A 174 -26.53 29.44 -4.19
CA ALA A 174 -26.28 30.17 -2.95
C ALA A 174 -25.52 31.48 -3.20
N ILE A 175 -24.53 31.46 -4.10
CA ILE A 175 -23.74 32.64 -4.48
C ILE A 175 -24.54 33.58 -5.40
N SER A 176 -25.15 33.02 -6.44
CA SER A 176 -25.84 33.80 -7.49
C SER A 176 -27.23 34.28 -7.06
N ARG A 177 -27.78 33.72 -5.98
CA ARG A 177 -29.15 33.92 -5.49
C ARG A 177 -30.22 33.76 -6.57
N ARG A 178 -29.93 32.94 -7.58
CA ARG A 178 -30.78 32.67 -8.73
C ARG A 178 -30.82 31.17 -8.96
N PRO A 179 -32.00 30.60 -9.28
CA PRO A 179 -32.09 29.18 -9.58
C PRO A 179 -31.27 28.84 -10.83
N VAL A 180 -30.66 27.66 -10.85
CA VAL A 180 -30.01 27.14 -12.06
C VAL A 180 -31.08 26.88 -13.12
N ASN A 181 -30.75 27.21 -14.37
CA ASN A 181 -31.61 26.88 -15.50
C ASN A 181 -31.70 25.36 -15.66
N ILE A 182 -32.92 24.81 -15.55
CA ILE A 182 -33.20 23.38 -15.67
C ILE A 182 -32.63 22.80 -16.97
N ARG A 183 -32.76 23.50 -18.10
CA ARG A 183 -32.20 23.04 -19.38
C ARG A 183 -30.67 22.95 -19.36
N ALA A 184 -30.02 23.89 -18.69
CA ALA A 184 -28.56 23.86 -18.57
C ALA A 184 -28.10 22.69 -17.68
N MET A 185 -28.85 22.40 -16.61
CA MET A 185 -28.60 21.24 -15.75
C MET A 185 -28.78 19.91 -16.51
N GLU A 186 -29.86 19.77 -17.27
CA GLU A 186 -30.12 18.58 -18.10
C GLU A 186 -28.99 18.34 -19.12
N ILE A 187 -28.55 19.40 -19.81
CA ILE A 187 -27.44 19.32 -20.78
C ILE A 187 -26.14 18.92 -20.06
N ALA A 188 -25.84 19.55 -18.91
CA ALA A 188 -24.65 19.23 -18.13
C ALA A 188 -24.66 17.77 -17.64
N GLN A 189 -25.81 17.25 -17.21
CA GLN A 189 -25.99 15.85 -16.84
C GLN A 189 -25.76 14.92 -18.02
N GLN A 190 -26.36 15.19 -19.18
CA GLN A 190 -26.15 14.38 -20.39
C GLN A 190 -24.67 14.32 -20.80
N ILE A 191 -23.99 15.46 -20.77
CA ILE A 191 -22.53 15.54 -21.03
C ILE A 191 -21.78 14.71 -20.00
N GLY A 192 -22.13 14.82 -18.71
CA GLY A 192 -21.49 14.04 -17.65
C GLY A 192 -21.70 12.54 -17.83
N ILE A 193 -22.89 12.09 -18.23
CA ILE A 193 -23.18 10.66 -18.47
C ILE A 193 -22.33 10.17 -19.64
N ALA A 194 -22.34 10.91 -20.76
CA ALA A 194 -21.55 10.57 -21.94
C ALA A 194 -20.06 10.46 -21.59
N PHE A 195 -19.53 11.42 -20.84
CA PHE A 195 -18.15 11.42 -20.37
C PHE A 195 -17.83 10.19 -19.50
N LEU A 196 -18.66 9.90 -18.48
CA LEU A 196 -18.46 8.76 -17.58
C LEU A 196 -18.51 7.43 -18.35
N LEU A 197 -19.45 7.28 -19.29
CA LEU A 197 -19.54 6.09 -20.14
C LEU A 197 -18.28 5.93 -21.00
N THR A 198 -17.78 7.01 -21.60
CA THR A 198 -16.53 6.97 -22.38
C THR A 198 -15.35 6.53 -21.52
N VAL A 199 -15.20 7.10 -20.32
CA VAL A 199 -14.13 6.70 -19.38
C VAL A 199 -14.28 5.24 -18.95
N MET A 200 -15.49 4.81 -18.61
CA MET A 200 -15.76 3.44 -18.20
C MET A 200 -15.41 2.43 -19.30
N ILE A 201 -15.78 2.72 -20.55
CA ILE A 201 -15.41 1.89 -21.71
C ILE A 201 -13.88 1.86 -21.88
N ALA A 202 -13.22 3.02 -21.85
CA ALA A 202 -11.77 3.11 -22.04
C ALA A 202 -10.98 2.32 -20.98
N VAL A 203 -11.37 2.49 -19.71
CA VAL A 203 -10.72 1.79 -18.58
C VAL A 203 -11.01 0.29 -18.63
N THR A 204 -12.25 -0.11 -18.93
CA THR A 204 -12.61 -1.54 -19.04
C THR A 204 -11.89 -2.20 -20.21
N TYR A 205 -11.76 -1.50 -21.33
CA TYR A 205 -11.01 -1.98 -22.49
C TYR A 205 -9.52 -2.20 -22.15
N ASN A 206 -8.91 -1.24 -21.45
CA ASN A 206 -7.53 -1.37 -20.97
C ASN A 206 -7.37 -2.57 -20.01
N ASP A 207 -8.29 -2.72 -19.05
CA ASP A 207 -8.33 -3.84 -18.12
C ASP A 207 -8.39 -5.20 -18.84
N ILE A 208 -9.24 -5.32 -19.86
CA ILE A 208 -9.38 -6.55 -20.66
C ILE A 208 -8.04 -6.87 -21.33
N ILE A 209 -7.47 -5.91 -22.08
CA ILE A 209 -6.16 -6.10 -22.74
C ILE A 209 -5.12 -6.55 -21.72
N ARG A 210 -4.98 -5.81 -20.62
CA ARG A 210 -4.00 -6.14 -19.58
C ARG A 210 -4.21 -7.55 -19.03
N SER A 211 -5.45 -7.96 -18.76
CA SER A 211 -5.75 -9.28 -18.21
C SER A 211 -5.47 -10.45 -19.16
N PHE A 212 -5.48 -10.22 -20.48
CA PHE A 212 -5.20 -11.25 -21.48
C PHE A 212 -3.71 -11.34 -21.86
N PHE A 213 -2.95 -10.26 -21.73
CA PHE A 213 -1.53 -10.19 -22.12
C PHE A 213 -0.54 -10.17 -20.93
N SER A 214 -1.04 -10.19 -19.68
CA SER A 214 -0.26 -10.31 -18.44
C SER A 214 -0.28 -11.74 -17.91
#